data_AF-A0A3L7ZI39-F1
#
_entry.id   AF-A0A3L7ZI39-F1
#
_cell.length_a   1.000
_cell.length_b   1.000
_cell.length_c   1.000
_cell.angle_alpha   90.00
_cell.angle_beta   90.00
_cell.angle_gamma   90.00
#
_symmetry.space_group_name_H-M   'P 1'
#
loop_
_entity.id
_entity.type
_entity.pdbx_description
1 polymer ?
#
loop_
_entity_poly.entity_id
_entity_poly.type
_entity_poly.pdbx_seq_one_letter_code
_entity_poly.pdbx_strand_id
1 'polypeptide(L)'
;MDTYSINPASIIDEAVDLSMRLTGTDFPISIFPTKIQRIISEVHECHNYPTDYIAAAILTAIAVGIGNTHLAQIKQGWIESPILYVALIGRPGANKSHPLSFAMKPFLDYDYQQNQVFEKALAKYDELMSMSRKERTENGEEQFPQEPVRKRFLISDVTPEGLSLIHAQNKRGLCLWADELSAWFKNFNRYNNGSEEQFWLSVFSAKTTISDRKNAKSSIFIKRPYISVIGTIQKKILSELAKGERSNNGFIDRILFVMPNLQQKARWNDKELPENIEQEWNAIIDKLIQQEYALNEFGEIEPHILLFTEDAKRRLYEWQHHFSELCDRETNDTIVSIYCKLEIYIIRFCLIIQLARWTCGECDKTHIDLLTVERAIKLTEYFKESALSVQNILNENALNSQQQAIVNLLPPAFTTAQAIQIAEQNGMKERTFQRFLNDNIGTLFRKEKHGEYSKINP
;
A
#
# COMPACT_ATOMS: atom_id res chain seq x y z
N MET A 1 -4.89 16.71 -34.49
CA MET A 1 -5.31 15.38 -34.98
C MET A 1 -4.23 14.43 -34.50
N ASP A 2 -4.37 13.97 -33.26
CA ASP A 2 -3.38 13.12 -32.63
C ASP A 2 -3.56 11.70 -33.16
N THR A 3 -2.59 11.27 -33.96
CA THR A 3 -2.42 9.86 -34.28
C THR A 3 -1.99 9.17 -32.98
N TYR A 4 -2.95 8.65 -32.22
CA TYR A 4 -2.68 7.63 -31.21
C TYR A 4 -1.92 6.51 -31.92
N SER A 5 -0.59 6.47 -31.77
CA SER A 5 0.20 5.36 -32.27
C SER A 5 -0.21 4.15 -31.43
N ILE A 6 -1.00 3.27 -32.03
CA ILE A 6 -1.47 2.06 -31.38
C ILE A 6 -0.24 1.23 -30.99
N ASN A 7 0.09 1.20 -29.69
CA ASN A 7 1.20 0.41 -29.17
C ASN A 7 0.71 -1.05 -28.98
N PRO A 8 1.32 -2.05 -29.64
CA PRO A 8 0.94 -3.45 -29.51
C PRO A 8 0.89 -3.95 -28.05
N ALA A 9 1.80 -3.48 -27.20
CA ALA A 9 1.81 -3.84 -25.78
C ALA A 9 0.57 -3.30 -25.05
N SER A 10 0.12 -2.09 -25.40
CA SER A 10 -1.09 -1.49 -24.81
C SER A 10 -2.35 -2.29 -25.15
N ILE A 11 -2.46 -2.79 -26.39
CA ILE A 11 -3.61 -3.62 -26.80
C ILE A 11 -3.63 -4.94 -26.05
N ILE A 12 -2.48 -5.60 -25.92
CA ILE A 12 -2.37 -6.87 -25.18
C ILE A 12 -2.75 -6.64 -23.72
N ASP A 13 -2.21 -5.58 -23.11
CA ASP A 13 -2.51 -5.23 -21.72
C ASP A 13 -4.02 -4.95 -21.54
N GLU A 14 -4.68 -4.23 -22.45
CA GLU A 14 -6.13 -4.00 -22.43
C GLU A 14 -6.94 -5.30 -22.57
N ALA A 15 -6.50 -6.22 -23.43
CA ALA A 15 -7.17 -7.51 -23.62
C ALA A 15 -7.08 -8.39 -22.35
N VAL A 16 -5.91 -8.41 -21.70
CA VAL A 16 -5.71 -9.11 -20.42
C VAL A 16 -6.62 -8.53 -19.34
N ASP A 17 -6.63 -7.21 -19.17
CA ASP A 17 -7.45 -6.56 -18.14
C ASP A 17 -8.95 -6.70 -18.41
N LEU A 18 -9.37 -6.70 -19.69
CA LEU A 18 -10.77 -6.94 -20.06
C LEU A 18 -11.19 -8.37 -19.71
N SER A 19 -10.34 -9.37 -19.98
CA SER A 19 -10.60 -10.75 -19.59
C SER A 19 -10.75 -10.90 -18.07
N MET A 20 -9.90 -10.23 -17.29
CA MET A 20 -9.95 -10.27 -15.83
C MET A 20 -11.21 -9.56 -15.27
N ARG A 21 -11.61 -8.44 -15.88
CA ARG A 21 -12.87 -7.76 -15.54
C ARG A 21 -14.10 -8.63 -15.78
N LEU A 22 -14.12 -9.41 -16.86
CA LEU A 22 -15.19 -10.39 -17.12
C LEU A 22 -15.25 -11.49 -16.05
N THR A 23 -14.12 -11.80 -15.40
CA THR A 23 -14.05 -12.72 -14.26
C THR A 23 -14.28 -12.07 -12.89
N GLY A 24 -14.55 -10.76 -12.86
CA GLY A 24 -14.92 -10.04 -11.63
C GLY A 24 -13.77 -9.36 -10.89
N THR A 25 -12.64 -9.12 -11.57
CA THR A 25 -11.45 -8.44 -11.03
C THR A 25 -11.32 -7.06 -11.65
N ASP A 26 -11.22 -6.03 -10.81
CA ASP A 26 -10.99 -4.66 -11.28
C ASP A 26 -9.51 -4.26 -11.25
N PHE A 27 -8.67 -5.01 -10.51
CA PHE A 27 -7.23 -4.79 -10.47
C PHE A 27 -6.59 -5.03 -11.85
N PRO A 28 -5.79 -4.07 -12.39
CA PRO A 28 -5.19 -4.19 -13.72
C PRO A 28 -3.97 -5.14 -13.68
N ILE A 29 -4.19 -6.44 -13.93
CA ILE A 29 -3.12 -7.45 -13.90
C ILE A 29 -2.06 -7.21 -14.97
N SER A 30 -2.42 -6.55 -16.06
CA SER A 30 -1.49 -6.21 -17.13
C SER A 30 -0.30 -5.35 -16.70
N ILE A 31 -0.39 -4.67 -15.54
CA ILE A 31 0.71 -3.86 -15.01
C ILE A 31 1.93 -4.70 -14.61
N PHE A 32 1.74 -5.99 -14.37
CA PHE A 32 2.82 -6.92 -14.04
C PHE A 32 3.48 -7.50 -15.29
N PRO A 33 4.76 -7.94 -15.20
CA PRO A 33 5.39 -8.76 -16.23
C PRO A 33 4.67 -10.11 -16.41
N THR A 34 4.79 -10.73 -17.59
CA THR A 34 4.05 -11.93 -17.99
C THR A 34 4.22 -13.09 -17.01
N LYS A 35 5.43 -13.27 -16.45
CA LYS A 35 5.68 -14.31 -15.43
C LYS A 35 4.83 -14.12 -14.18
N ILE A 36 4.70 -12.88 -13.71
CA ILE A 36 3.89 -12.57 -12.52
C ILE A 36 2.40 -12.65 -12.85
N GLN A 37 1.98 -12.24 -14.04
CA GLN A 37 0.59 -12.44 -14.50
C GLN A 37 0.20 -13.92 -14.47
N ARG A 38 1.08 -14.81 -14.93
CA ARG A 38 0.89 -16.26 -14.85
C ARG A 38 0.76 -16.75 -13.40
N ILE A 39 1.66 -16.34 -12.51
CA ILE A 39 1.59 -16.71 -11.08
C ILE A 39 0.23 -16.31 -10.49
N ILE A 40 -0.23 -15.09 -10.76
CA ILE A 40 -1.53 -14.59 -10.29
C ILE A 40 -2.68 -15.44 -10.82
N SER A 41 -2.67 -15.75 -12.13
CA SER A 41 -3.70 -16.57 -12.77
C SER A 41 -3.76 -17.98 -12.20
N GLU A 42 -2.61 -18.65 -12.07
CA GLU A 42 -2.51 -20.03 -11.57
C GLU A 42 -2.98 -20.14 -10.11
N VAL A 43 -2.57 -19.19 -9.27
CA VAL A 43 -2.99 -19.13 -7.87
C VAL A 43 -4.48 -18.82 -7.74
N HIS A 44 -5.02 -17.95 -8.60
CA HIS A 44 -6.47 -17.72 -8.68
C HIS A 44 -7.20 -19.00 -9.09
N GLU A 45 -6.78 -19.67 -10.15
CA GLU A 45 -7.45 -20.87 -10.66
C GLU A 45 -7.39 -22.06 -9.69
N CYS A 46 -6.25 -22.28 -9.03
CA CYS A 46 -6.06 -23.45 -8.16
C CYS A 46 -6.57 -23.21 -6.74
N HIS A 47 -6.34 -22.03 -6.18
CA HIS A 47 -6.68 -21.75 -4.77
C HIS A 47 -7.87 -20.83 -4.58
N ASN A 48 -8.47 -20.34 -5.68
CA ASN A 48 -9.57 -19.38 -5.67
C ASN A 48 -9.25 -18.13 -4.83
N TYR A 49 -7.99 -17.69 -4.89
CA TYR A 49 -7.58 -16.44 -4.28
C TYR A 49 -8.16 -15.29 -5.09
N PRO A 50 -8.87 -14.31 -4.47
CA PRO A 50 -9.34 -13.14 -5.20
C PRO A 50 -8.15 -12.41 -5.83
N THR A 51 -8.24 -12.18 -7.14
CA THR A 51 -7.16 -11.66 -7.97
C THR A 51 -6.63 -10.32 -7.46
N ASP A 52 -7.51 -9.40 -7.04
CA ASP A 52 -7.11 -8.10 -6.48
C ASP A 52 -6.25 -8.26 -5.21
N TYR A 53 -6.58 -9.22 -4.34
CA TYR A 53 -5.83 -9.44 -3.10
C TYR A 53 -4.45 -10.01 -3.37
N ILE A 54 -4.34 -11.02 -4.23
CA ILE A 54 -3.03 -11.60 -4.57
C ILE A 54 -2.16 -10.59 -5.34
N ALA A 55 -2.74 -9.84 -6.27
CA ALA A 55 -2.06 -8.82 -7.05
C ALA A 55 -1.50 -7.69 -6.16
N ALA A 56 -2.30 -7.14 -5.25
CA ALA A 56 -1.85 -6.11 -4.33
C ALA A 56 -0.81 -6.62 -3.32
N ALA A 57 -0.94 -7.88 -2.88
CA ALA A 57 0.04 -8.52 -2.01
C ALA A 57 1.39 -8.72 -2.73
N ILE A 58 1.37 -9.16 -3.99
CA ILE A 58 2.55 -9.28 -4.85
C ILE A 58 3.21 -7.91 -5.09
N LEU A 59 2.41 -6.88 -5.42
CA LEU A 59 2.91 -5.51 -5.58
C LEU A 59 3.67 -5.05 -4.33
N THR A 60 3.11 -5.32 -3.16
CA THR A 60 3.72 -4.94 -1.87
C THR A 60 4.95 -5.78 -1.56
N ALA A 61 4.94 -7.08 -1.86
CA ALA A 61 6.11 -7.93 -1.69
C ALA A 61 7.29 -7.44 -2.55
N ILE A 62 7.04 -7.02 -3.79
CA ILE A 62 8.07 -6.42 -4.65
C ILE A 62 8.59 -5.12 -4.04
N ALA A 63 7.70 -4.22 -3.59
CA ALA A 63 8.09 -3.01 -2.87
C ALA A 63 9.01 -3.31 -1.67
N VAL A 64 8.64 -4.25 -0.81
CA VAL A 64 9.44 -4.69 0.35
C VAL A 64 10.80 -5.23 -0.09
N GLY A 65 10.83 -6.04 -1.15
CA GLY A 65 12.07 -6.54 -1.75
C GLY A 65 12.97 -5.40 -2.25
N ILE A 66 12.42 -4.34 -2.83
CA ILE A 66 13.23 -3.19 -3.27
C ILE A 66 13.81 -2.45 -2.05
N GLY A 67 12.97 -2.10 -1.07
CA GLY A 67 13.41 -1.36 0.11
C GLY A 67 14.15 -0.05 -0.23
N ASN A 68 15.17 0.27 0.55
CA ASN A 68 16.03 1.45 0.35
C ASN A 68 17.11 1.27 -0.74
N THR A 69 17.12 0.16 -1.49
CA THR A 69 18.18 -0.12 -2.47
C THR A 69 18.05 0.70 -3.76
N HIS A 70 16.83 1.11 -4.12
CA HIS A 70 16.58 1.97 -5.27
C HIS A 70 15.55 3.05 -4.94
N LEU A 71 15.61 4.12 -5.73
CA LEU A 71 14.66 5.23 -5.68
C LEU A 71 14.31 5.68 -7.08
N ALA A 72 13.15 6.32 -7.22
CA ALA A 72 12.79 7.03 -8.44
C ALA A 72 13.01 8.54 -8.26
N GLN A 73 13.55 9.19 -9.28
CA GLN A 73 13.74 10.64 -9.30
C GLN A 73 13.13 11.25 -10.56
N ILE A 74 12.11 12.09 -10.37
CA ILE A 74 11.46 12.84 -11.48
C ILE A 74 12.25 14.09 -11.84
N LYS A 75 12.68 14.83 -10.82
CA LYS A 75 13.45 16.07 -10.92
C LYS A 75 14.43 16.18 -9.76
N GLN A 76 15.43 17.05 -9.92
CA GLN A 76 16.42 17.27 -8.87
C GLN A 76 15.76 17.59 -7.53
N GLY A 77 16.16 16.86 -6.49
CA GLY A 77 15.60 17.00 -5.13
C GLY A 77 14.26 16.30 -4.89
N TRP A 78 13.54 15.84 -5.92
CA TRP A 78 12.33 15.04 -5.75
C TRP A 78 12.60 13.57 -5.99
N ILE A 79 12.64 12.82 -4.88
CA ILE A 79 13.03 11.42 -4.85
C ILE A 79 11.96 10.65 -4.05
N GLU A 80 11.51 9.53 -4.58
CA GLU A 80 10.52 8.67 -3.93
C GLU A 80 11.06 7.26 -3.66
N SER A 81 10.82 6.78 -2.44
CA SER A 81 11.01 5.38 -2.03
C SER A 81 9.75 4.57 -2.33
N PRO A 82 9.85 3.27 -2.67
CA PRO A 82 8.69 2.44 -3.04
C PRO A 82 7.82 2.02 -1.83
N ILE A 83 7.60 2.89 -0.85
CA ILE A 83 6.83 2.60 0.36
C ILE A 83 5.32 2.53 0.04
N LEU A 84 4.69 1.40 0.32
CA LEU A 84 3.25 1.18 0.14
C LEU A 84 2.54 0.93 1.47
N TYR A 85 1.37 1.56 1.67
CA TYR A 85 0.45 1.26 2.77
C TYR A 85 -0.82 0.65 2.15
N VAL A 86 -0.99 -0.66 2.26
CA VAL A 86 -2.04 -1.42 1.57
C VAL A 86 -2.98 -2.08 2.57
N ALA A 87 -4.29 -1.95 2.33
CA ALA A 87 -5.31 -2.58 3.15
C ALA A 87 -6.23 -3.47 2.31
N LEU A 88 -6.20 -4.77 2.56
CA LEU A 88 -7.05 -5.76 1.90
C LEU A 88 -8.41 -5.84 2.63
N ILE A 89 -9.45 -5.26 2.04
CA ILE A 89 -10.78 -5.16 2.66
C ILE A 89 -11.70 -6.27 2.17
N GLY A 90 -12.33 -6.98 3.11
CA GLY A 90 -13.44 -7.87 2.77
C GLY A 90 -14.10 -8.49 3.99
N ARG A 91 -15.23 -9.17 3.78
CA ARG A 91 -15.96 -9.86 4.86
C ARG A 91 -15.11 -10.94 5.56
N PRO A 92 -15.42 -11.32 6.80
CA PRO A 92 -14.86 -12.53 7.41
C PRO A 92 -15.03 -13.73 6.47
N GLY A 93 -13.98 -14.54 6.32
CA GLY A 93 -13.98 -15.68 5.39
C GLY A 93 -13.82 -15.36 3.90
N ALA A 94 -13.53 -14.10 3.52
CA ALA A 94 -13.27 -13.71 2.12
C ALA A 94 -11.89 -14.14 1.56
N ASN A 95 -11.21 -15.09 2.20
CA ASN A 95 -9.91 -15.62 1.76
C ASN A 95 -8.83 -14.53 1.53
N LYS A 96 -8.70 -13.58 2.47
CA LYS A 96 -7.77 -12.43 2.35
C LYS A 96 -6.35 -12.74 2.81
N SER A 97 -6.23 -13.56 3.86
CA SER A 97 -4.96 -13.82 4.53
C SER A 97 -4.10 -14.80 3.74
N HIS A 98 -4.69 -15.79 3.06
CA HIS A 98 -3.93 -16.77 2.25
C HIS A 98 -3.18 -16.16 1.05
N PRO A 99 -3.78 -15.28 0.22
CA PRO A 99 -3.03 -14.54 -0.81
C PRO A 99 -1.86 -13.73 -0.25
N LEU A 100 -2.09 -13.10 0.90
CA LEU A 100 -1.06 -12.31 1.59
C LEU A 100 0.10 -13.20 2.07
N SER A 101 -0.22 -14.36 2.67
CA SER A 101 0.79 -15.35 3.07
C SER A 101 1.58 -15.90 1.89
N PHE A 102 0.92 -16.20 0.76
CA PHE A 102 1.60 -16.66 -0.46
C PHE A 102 2.62 -15.62 -0.96
N ALA A 103 2.19 -14.37 -1.10
CA ALA A 103 3.06 -13.31 -1.61
C ALA A 103 4.25 -13.02 -0.68
N MET A 104 4.05 -13.12 0.65
CA MET A 104 5.08 -12.84 1.66
C MET A 104 5.93 -14.05 2.05
N LYS A 105 5.59 -15.26 1.58
CA LYS A 105 6.32 -16.51 1.89
C LYS A 105 7.84 -16.41 1.72
N PRO A 106 8.40 -15.85 0.62
CA PRO A 106 9.86 -15.73 0.50
C PRO A 106 10.50 -14.92 1.64
N PHE A 107 9.83 -13.87 2.14
CA PHE A 107 10.32 -13.09 3.27
C PHE A 107 10.17 -13.83 4.61
N LEU A 108 9.09 -14.59 4.78
CA LEU A 108 8.91 -15.45 5.96
C LEU A 108 10.01 -16.52 6.05
N ASP A 109 10.30 -17.17 4.92
CA ASP A 109 11.33 -18.20 4.83
C ASP A 109 12.72 -17.60 5.08
N TYR A 110 13.02 -16.43 4.50
CA TYR A 110 14.25 -15.69 4.78
C TYR A 110 14.37 -15.30 6.26
N ASP A 111 13.34 -14.68 6.84
CA ASP A 111 13.35 -14.24 8.24
C ASP A 111 13.47 -15.41 9.22
N TYR A 112 12.91 -16.58 8.88
CA TYR A 112 13.07 -17.82 9.64
C TYR A 112 14.53 -18.30 9.60
N GLN A 113 15.16 -18.35 8.42
CA GLN A 113 16.57 -18.70 8.28
C GLN A 113 17.48 -17.71 9.03
N GLN A 114 17.23 -16.42 8.89
CA GLN A 114 18.01 -15.39 9.59
C GLN A 114 17.82 -15.46 11.12
N ASN A 115 16.65 -15.89 11.60
CA ASN A 115 16.45 -16.12 13.03
C ASN A 115 17.34 -17.25 13.55
N GLN A 116 17.48 -18.36 12.83
CA GLN A 116 18.38 -19.45 13.23
C GLN A 116 19.85 -19.02 13.23
N VAL A 117 20.26 -18.21 12.25
CA VAL A 117 21.62 -17.63 12.20
C VAL A 117 21.85 -16.71 13.40
N PHE A 118 20.86 -15.86 13.71
CA PHE A 118 20.89 -14.96 14.85
C PHE A 118 20.96 -15.72 16.18
N GLU A 119 20.15 -16.75 16.39
CA GLU A 119 20.15 -17.55 17.62
C GLU A 119 21.52 -18.20 17.89
N LYS A 120 22.17 -18.73 16.86
CA LYS A 120 23.53 -19.28 16.97
C LYS A 120 24.56 -18.20 17.29
N ALA A 121 24.47 -17.04 16.64
CA ALA A 121 25.37 -15.92 16.89
C ALA A 121 25.16 -15.35 18.31
N LEU A 122 23.92 -15.31 18.79
CA LEU A 122 23.57 -14.83 20.12
C LEU A 122 24.09 -15.79 21.20
N ALA A 123 23.93 -17.09 21.02
CA ALA A 123 24.50 -18.09 21.92
C ALA A 123 26.02 -17.98 22.01
N LYS A 124 26.72 -17.81 20.87
CA LYS A 124 28.17 -17.56 20.86
C LYS A 124 28.52 -16.24 21.57
N TYR A 125 27.78 -15.18 21.32
CA TYR A 125 27.97 -13.88 21.97
C TYR A 125 27.80 -14.00 23.50
N ASP A 126 26.77 -14.67 23.98
CA ASP A 126 26.50 -14.89 25.40
C ASP A 126 27.59 -15.73 26.07
N GLU A 127 28.06 -16.80 25.39
CA GLU A 127 29.20 -17.61 25.84
C GLU A 127 30.46 -16.75 25.98
N LEU A 128 30.82 -15.99 24.94
CA LEU A 128 31.95 -15.06 25.01
C LEU A 128 31.74 -14.06 26.16
N MET A 129 30.54 -13.50 26.30
CA MET A 129 30.23 -12.52 27.33
C MET A 129 30.31 -13.07 28.75
N SER A 130 30.17 -14.39 28.93
CA SER A 130 30.36 -15.08 30.21
C SER A 130 31.84 -15.27 30.60
N MET A 131 32.76 -15.30 29.62
CA MET A 131 34.20 -15.39 29.85
C MET A 131 34.78 -14.03 30.28
N SER A 132 35.84 -14.07 31.08
CA SER A 132 36.62 -12.87 31.37
C SER A 132 37.34 -12.36 30.11
N ARG A 133 37.68 -11.07 30.08
CA ARG A 133 38.44 -10.49 28.95
C ARG A 133 39.78 -11.18 28.72
N LYS A 134 40.40 -11.67 29.79
CA LYS A 134 41.68 -12.37 29.72
C LYS A 134 41.53 -13.74 29.04
N GLU A 135 40.54 -14.52 29.45
CA GLU A 135 40.21 -15.81 28.82
C GLU A 135 39.85 -15.67 27.34
N ARG A 136 39.08 -14.63 26.96
CA ARG A 136 38.79 -14.36 25.54
C ARG A 136 40.08 -14.13 24.74
N THR A 137 40.99 -13.32 25.27
CA THR A 137 42.26 -13.01 24.60
C THR A 137 43.16 -14.25 24.50
N GLU A 138 43.22 -15.08 25.56
CA GLU A 138 43.99 -16.32 25.58
C GLU A 138 43.44 -17.37 24.60
N ASN A 139 42.12 -17.41 24.41
CA ASN A 139 41.46 -18.27 23.42
C ASN A 139 41.48 -17.70 21.99
N GLY A 140 42.08 -16.53 21.76
CA GLY A 140 42.13 -15.88 20.44
C GLY A 140 40.81 -15.27 19.97
N GLU A 141 39.85 -15.06 20.87
CA GLU A 141 38.54 -14.46 20.60
C GLU A 141 38.55 -12.93 20.77
N GLU A 142 37.54 -12.26 20.23
CA GLU A 142 37.42 -10.79 20.34
C GLU A 142 37.26 -10.31 21.79
N GLN A 143 38.03 -9.27 22.16
CA GLN A 143 37.94 -8.67 23.49
C GLN A 143 36.61 -7.95 23.75
N PHE A 144 36.00 -7.41 22.69
CA PHE A 144 34.73 -6.68 22.74
C PHE A 144 33.78 -7.23 21.66
N PRO A 145 33.23 -8.43 21.86
CA PRO A 145 32.27 -9.02 20.94
C PRO A 145 31.11 -8.05 20.71
N GLN A 146 30.66 -7.93 19.47
CA GLN A 146 29.48 -7.13 19.15
C GLN A 146 28.22 -7.98 19.32
N GLU A 147 27.19 -7.40 19.92
CA GLU A 147 25.88 -8.05 20.00
C GLU A 147 25.36 -8.29 18.56
N PRO A 148 24.97 -9.53 18.21
CA PRO A 148 24.50 -9.82 16.88
C PRO A 148 23.20 -9.09 16.58
N VAL A 149 22.98 -8.76 15.31
CA VAL A 149 21.76 -8.10 14.85
C VAL A 149 20.91 -9.10 14.07
N ARG A 150 19.65 -9.26 14.47
CA ARG A 150 18.68 -10.06 13.72
C ARG A 150 18.28 -9.33 12.44
N LYS A 151 18.73 -9.85 11.30
CA LYS A 151 18.31 -9.42 9.97
C LYS A 151 16.89 -9.92 9.69
N ARG A 152 16.02 -9.04 9.20
CA ARG A 152 14.64 -9.38 8.83
C ARG A 152 13.98 -8.34 7.95
N PHE A 153 12.90 -8.74 7.28
CA PHE A 153 12.00 -7.83 6.57
C PHE A 153 10.68 -7.63 7.31
N LEU A 154 10.15 -8.67 7.94
CA LEU A 154 8.79 -8.65 8.47
C LEU A 154 8.79 -8.29 9.96
N ILE A 155 7.80 -7.49 10.33
CA ILE A 155 7.46 -7.18 11.71
C ILE A 155 5.95 -7.32 11.90
N SER A 156 5.57 -7.80 13.08
CA SER A 156 4.20 -7.91 13.55
C SER A 156 4.21 -7.61 15.05
N ASP A 157 3.20 -6.88 15.54
CA ASP A 157 3.01 -6.59 16.97
C ASP A 157 4.27 -6.07 17.69
N VAL A 158 4.68 -4.84 17.35
CA VAL A 158 5.89 -4.22 17.87
C VAL A 158 5.55 -2.88 18.54
N THR A 159 6.19 -2.61 19.68
CA THR A 159 6.07 -1.30 20.34
C THR A 159 6.76 -0.21 19.52
N PRO A 160 6.36 1.07 19.61
CA PRO A 160 7.01 2.15 18.88
C PRO A 160 8.53 2.24 19.13
N GLU A 161 8.98 1.99 20.37
CA GLU A 161 10.39 1.97 20.74
C GLU A 161 11.12 0.78 20.10
N GLY A 162 10.52 -0.41 20.15
CA GLY A 162 11.05 -1.60 19.50
C GLY A 162 11.16 -1.40 17.99
N LEU A 163 10.14 -0.81 17.37
CA LEU A 163 10.10 -0.54 15.94
C LEU A 163 11.25 0.35 15.50
N SER A 164 11.49 1.43 16.23
CA SER A 164 12.59 2.37 15.95
C SER A 164 13.95 1.68 16.01
N LEU A 165 14.18 0.83 17.02
CA LEU A 165 15.43 0.08 17.17
C LEU A 165 15.63 -0.94 16.05
N ILE A 166 14.59 -1.73 15.75
CA ILE A 166 14.63 -2.76 14.72
C ILE A 166 14.86 -2.12 13.34
N HIS A 167 14.24 -0.97 13.09
CA HIS A 167 14.40 -0.23 11.84
C HIS A 167 15.82 0.31 11.67
N ALA A 168 16.41 0.89 12.73
CA ALA A 168 17.80 1.34 12.70
C ALA A 168 18.81 0.20 12.43
N GLN A 169 18.50 -1.00 12.89
CA GLN A 169 19.27 -2.22 12.66
C GLN A 169 19.06 -2.81 11.24
N ASN A 170 17.88 -2.61 10.64
CA ASN A 170 17.51 -3.16 9.34
C ASN A 170 17.34 -2.03 8.31
N LYS A 171 18.46 -1.39 7.96
CA LYS A 171 18.51 -0.17 7.11
C LYS A 171 17.90 -0.33 5.71
N ARG A 172 17.81 -1.57 5.22
CA ARG A 172 17.15 -1.87 3.94
C ARG A 172 15.65 -1.58 3.98
N GLY A 173 15.02 -1.69 5.14
CA GLY A 173 13.61 -1.44 5.33
C GLY A 173 12.86 -2.66 5.87
N LEU A 174 11.65 -2.39 6.35
CA LEU A 174 10.76 -3.36 6.97
C LEU A 174 9.40 -3.38 6.28
N CYS A 175 8.60 -4.39 6.62
CA CYS A 175 7.20 -4.49 6.30
C CYS A 175 6.41 -4.80 7.59
N LEU A 176 5.49 -3.92 7.95
CA LEU A 176 4.44 -4.24 8.90
C LEU A 176 3.46 -5.17 8.22
N TRP A 177 3.56 -6.46 8.54
CA TRP A 177 2.70 -7.51 8.07
C TRP A 177 1.74 -7.89 9.19
N ALA A 178 0.44 -7.64 8.98
CA ALA A 178 -0.58 -7.88 9.99
C ALA A 178 -1.79 -8.61 9.41
N ASP A 179 -2.13 -9.76 9.99
CA ASP A 179 -3.48 -10.29 9.85
C ASP A 179 -4.37 -9.46 10.79
N GLU A 180 -5.25 -8.65 10.22
CA GLU A 180 -6.07 -7.63 10.88
C GLU A 180 -5.32 -6.34 11.31
N LEU A 181 -5.20 -5.37 10.39
CA LEU A 181 -4.60 -4.04 10.66
C LEU A 181 -5.35 -3.21 11.71
N SER A 182 -6.53 -3.63 12.16
CA SER A 182 -7.32 -2.87 13.14
C SER A 182 -6.55 -2.58 14.44
N ALA A 183 -5.69 -3.51 14.87
CA ALA A 183 -4.85 -3.33 16.05
C ALA A 183 -3.81 -2.21 15.84
N TRP A 184 -3.19 -2.16 14.67
CA TRP A 184 -2.25 -1.11 14.29
C TRP A 184 -2.93 0.28 14.29
N PHE A 185 -4.11 0.41 13.68
CA PHE A 185 -4.87 1.66 13.73
C PHE A 185 -5.29 2.09 15.13
N LYS A 186 -5.62 1.13 15.99
CA LYS A 186 -6.00 1.40 17.39
C LYS A 186 -4.82 1.90 18.23
N ASN A 187 -3.59 1.51 17.88
CA ASN A 187 -2.39 1.86 18.64
C ASN A 187 -2.01 3.35 18.53
N PHE A 188 -2.36 4.04 17.44
CA PHE A 188 -2.06 5.48 17.25
C PHE A 188 -2.50 6.40 18.39
N ASN A 189 -3.54 6.02 19.16
CA ASN A 189 -4.04 6.80 20.29
C ASN A 189 -3.73 6.20 21.66
N ARG A 190 -3.11 5.01 21.72
CA ARG A 190 -3.03 4.21 22.96
C ARG A 190 -1.89 4.67 23.88
N TYR A 191 -0.83 5.25 23.33
CA TYR A 191 0.40 5.48 24.08
C TYR A 191 0.80 6.96 24.23
N ASN A 192 0.44 7.85 23.31
CA ASN A 192 0.70 9.30 23.39
C ASN A 192 -0.18 10.05 22.38
N ASN A 193 -0.55 11.29 22.69
CA ASN A 193 -1.38 12.17 21.85
C ASN A 193 -0.76 12.44 20.44
N GLY A 194 -0.89 11.50 19.49
CA GLY A 194 -0.57 11.68 18.07
C GLY A 194 0.89 11.46 17.63
N SER A 195 1.82 11.11 18.53
CA SER A 195 3.24 10.98 18.18
C SER A 195 3.54 9.77 17.28
N GLU A 196 2.81 8.67 17.44
CA GLU A 196 2.96 7.49 16.60
C GLU A 196 2.45 7.76 15.17
N GLU A 197 1.34 8.47 15.02
CA GLU A 197 0.83 8.89 13.71
C GLU A 197 1.86 9.74 12.96
N GLN A 198 2.48 10.72 13.64
CA GLN A 198 3.55 11.55 13.06
C GLN A 198 4.77 10.74 12.62
N PHE A 199 5.13 9.68 13.35
CA PHE A 199 6.18 8.76 12.94
C PHE A 199 5.82 8.08 11.62
N TRP A 200 4.62 7.50 11.49
CA TRP A 200 4.19 6.84 10.26
C TRP A 200 3.99 7.81 9.09
N LEU A 201 3.64 9.07 9.34
CA LEU A 201 3.62 10.13 8.31
C LEU A 201 5.04 10.46 7.80
N SER A 202 6.03 10.44 8.70
CA SER A 202 7.44 10.66 8.37
C SER A 202 8.01 9.48 7.58
N VAL A 203 7.69 8.24 8.01
CA VAL A 203 8.01 7.00 7.30
C VAL A 203 7.42 7.02 5.90
N PHE A 204 6.13 7.34 5.75
CA PHE A 204 5.48 7.41 4.44
C PHE A 204 6.24 8.34 3.49
N SER A 205 6.75 9.46 4.01
CA SER A 205 7.47 10.47 3.21
C SER A 205 8.98 10.18 3.11
N ALA A 206 9.44 9.04 3.63
CA ALA A 206 10.85 8.68 3.78
C ALA A 206 11.72 9.78 4.44
N LYS A 207 11.11 10.60 5.32
CA LYS A 207 11.78 11.73 5.99
C LYS A 207 12.57 11.23 7.19
N THR A 208 13.78 11.76 7.37
CA THR A 208 14.66 11.47 8.52
C THR A 208 13.86 11.42 9.82
N THR A 209 14.06 10.35 10.58
CA THR A 209 13.41 10.17 11.88
C THR A 209 14.47 10.13 12.96
N ILE A 210 14.25 10.90 14.03
CA ILE A 210 15.13 11.00 15.19
C ILE A 210 14.30 10.67 16.43
N SER A 211 14.78 9.77 17.25
CA SER A 211 14.14 9.39 18.52
C SER A 211 15.12 9.56 19.68
N ASP A 212 14.94 10.64 20.42
CA ASP A 212 15.66 10.94 21.65
C ASP A 212 14.81 10.50 22.85
N ARG A 213 15.21 9.40 23.49
CA ARG A 213 14.53 8.89 24.69
C ARG A 213 15.45 8.99 25.90
N LYS A 214 14.92 9.56 27.00
CA LYS A 214 15.65 9.80 28.26
C LYS A 214 16.34 8.56 28.85
N ASN A 215 15.77 7.37 28.61
CA ASN A 215 16.28 6.09 29.13
C ASN A 215 17.03 5.26 28.07
N ALA A 216 17.19 5.75 26.84
CA ALA A 216 17.98 5.07 25.83
C ALA A 216 19.46 5.40 26.00
N LYS A 217 20.34 4.40 25.83
CA LYS A 217 21.80 4.60 25.89
C LYS A 217 22.31 5.55 24.79
N SER A 218 21.58 5.67 23.69
CA SER A 218 21.89 6.57 22.57
C SER A 218 20.61 6.96 21.81
N SER A 219 20.67 8.09 21.10
CA SER A 219 19.62 8.53 20.18
C SER A 219 19.52 7.57 18.98
N ILE A 220 18.29 7.22 18.58
CA ILE A 220 18.06 6.48 17.34
C ILE A 220 17.92 7.49 16.19
N PHE A 221 18.86 7.44 15.25
CA PHE A 221 18.86 8.26 14.05
C PHE A 221 18.68 7.38 12.80
N ILE A 222 17.60 7.60 12.07
CA ILE A 222 17.30 6.89 10.83
C ILE A 222 17.27 7.92 9.70
N LYS A 223 18.31 7.92 8.85
CA LYS A 223 18.46 8.87 7.74
C LYS A 223 17.33 8.74 6.72
N ARG A 224 16.92 7.51 6.40
CA ARG A 224 15.83 7.24 5.46
C ARG A 224 14.96 6.09 5.95
N PRO A 225 13.86 6.38 6.67
CA PRO A 225 12.96 5.34 7.10
C PRO A 225 12.30 4.67 5.89
N TYR A 226 12.12 3.36 6.01
CA TYR A 226 11.41 2.53 5.04
C TYR A 226 10.65 1.46 5.80
N ILE A 227 9.33 1.62 5.87
CA ILE A 227 8.44 0.60 6.40
C ILE A 227 7.21 0.60 5.51
N SER A 228 7.02 -0.46 4.71
CA SER A 228 5.73 -0.68 4.04
C SER A 228 4.74 -1.31 5.01
N VAL A 229 3.46 -1.14 4.76
CA VAL A 229 2.38 -1.70 5.59
C VAL A 229 1.46 -2.49 4.69
N ILE A 230 1.17 -3.73 5.07
CA ILE A 230 0.11 -4.49 4.44
C ILE A 230 -0.58 -5.41 5.42
N GLY A 231 -1.89 -5.47 5.30
CA GLY A 231 -2.66 -6.41 6.06
C GLY A 231 -4.13 -6.41 5.70
N THR A 232 -4.87 -7.24 6.41
CA THR A 232 -6.29 -7.46 6.16
C THR A 232 -7.14 -6.52 7.02
N ILE A 233 -8.28 -6.08 6.50
CA ILE A 233 -9.28 -5.29 7.23
C ILE A 233 -10.66 -5.88 6.98
N GLN A 234 -11.47 -5.95 8.02
CA GLN A 234 -12.89 -6.28 7.87
C GLN A 234 -13.67 -5.02 7.47
N LYS A 235 -14.59 -5.14 6.51
CA LYS A 235 -15.40 -4.01 6.02
C LYS A 235 -16.08 -3.20 7.14
N LYS A 236 -16.53 -3.85 8.22
CA LYS A 236 -17.16 -3.19 9.38
C LYS A 236 -16.24 -2.23 10.13
N ILE A 237 -14.95 -2.56 10.18
CA ILE A 237 -13.93 -1.79 10.92
C ILE A 237 -13.61 -0.47 10.20
N LEU A 238 -13.86 -0.36 8.89
CA LEU A 238 -13.69 0.90 8.15
C LEU A 238 -14.42 2.06 8.82
N SER A 239 -15.64 1.82 9.31
CA SER A 239 -16.43 2.85 10.01
C SER A 239 -15.79 3.32 11.33
N GLU A 240 -14.98 2.49 11.98
CA GLU A 240 -14.19 2.89 13.16
C GLU A 240 -12.95 3.69 12.78
N LEU A 241 -12.39 3.44 11.59
CA LEU A 241 -11.22 4.16 11.09
C LEU A 241 -11.55 5.60 10.69
N ALA A 242 -12.77 5.84 10.22
CA ALA A 242 -13.26 7.16 9.83
C ALA A 242 -13.79 8.01 11.01
N LYS A 243 -13.90 7.44 12.22
CA LYS A 243 -14.41 8.15 13.40
C LYS A 243 -13.27 8.86 14.15
N GLY A 244 -13.50 10.13 14.52
CA GLY A 244 -12.62 10.94 15.38
C GLY A 244 -11.61 11.77 14.60
N GLU A 245 -10.61 12.32 15.28
CA GLU A 245 -9.58 13.23 14.71
C GLU A 245 -8.69 12.59 13.62
N ARG A 246 -8.81 11.27 13.40
CA ARG A 246 -8.02 10.47 12.44
C ARG A 246 -8.32 10.79 10.97
N SER A 247 -9.55 11.22 10.67
CA SER A 247 -9.91 11.70 9.33
C SER A 247 -9.28 13.05 9.00
N ASN A 248 -8.88 13.84 10.01
CA ASN A 248 -8.47 15.22 9.82
C ASN A 248 -6.97 15.39 9.54
N ASN A 249 -6.14 14.39 9.84
CA ASN A 249 -4.68 14.45 9.66
C ASN A 249 -4.20 13.85 8.32
N GLY A 250 -5.14 13.33 7.52
CA GLY A 250 -4.89 12.76 6.20
C GLY A 250 -4.08 11.46 6.18
N PHE A 251 -3.95 10.77 7.32
CA PHE A 251 -3.27 9.46 7.37
C PHE A 251 -3.99 8.41 6.53
N ILE A 252 -5.31 8.34 6.66
CA ILE A 252 -6.16 7.40 5.91
C ILE A 252 -6.02 7.59 4.40
N ASP A 253 -5.82 8.84 3.95
CA ASP A 253 -5.67 9.20 2.53
C ASP A 253 -4.42 8.58 1.89
N ARG A 254 -3.48 8.08 2.71
CA ARG A 254 -2.27 7.37 2.26
C ARG A 254 -2.50 5.88 2.11
N ILE A 255 -3.65 5.33 2.50
CA ILE A 255 -3.88 3.89 2.43
C ILE A 255 -4.45 3.53 1.06
N LEU A 256 -3.76 2.64 0.38
CA LEU A 256 -4.21 1.98 -0.83
C LEU A 256 -5.17 0.86 -0.46
N PHE A 257 -6.46 1.14 -0.59
CA PHE A 257 -7.51 0.18 -0.31
C PHE A 257 -7.71 -0.79 -1.48
N VAL A 258 -7.88 -2.07 -1.16
CA VAL A 258 -8.16 -3.14 -2.12
C VAL A 258 -9.44 -3.83 -1.69
N MET A 259 -10.51 -3.62 -2.45
CA MET A 259 -11.84 -4.10 -2.10
C MET A 259 -12.54 -4.65 -3.36
N PRO A 260 -12.40 -5.96 -3.63
CA PRO A 260 -13.09 -6.60 -4.75
C PRO A 260 -14.60 -6.45 -4.62
N ASN A 261 -15.26 -6.19 -5.75
CA ASN A 261 -16.71 -6.12 -5.87
C ASN A 261 -17.39 -7.48 -5.61
N LEU A 262 -16.77 -8.57 -6.09
CA LEU A 262 -17.24 -9.94 -5.89
C LEU A 262 -16.53 -10.56 -4.69
N GLN A 263 -17.23 -10.62 -3.56
CA GLN A 263 -16.76 -11.34 -2.36
C GLN A 263 -17.50 -12.66 -2.13
N GLN A 264 -18.14 -13.21 -3.17
CA GLN A 264 -18.83 -14.50 -3.07
C GLN A 264 -17.84 -15.59 -2.65
N LYS A 265 -18.33 -16.58 -1.89
CA LYS A 265 -17.46 -17.67 -1.43
C LYS A 265 -17.15 -18.53 -2.65
N ALA A 266 -15.88 -18.64 -3.00
CA ALA A 266 -15.47 -19.53 -4.08
C ALA A 266 -15.87 -20.97 -3.76
N ARG A 267 -16.25 -21.69 -4.81
CA ARG A 267 -16.49 -23.13 -4.72
C ARG A 267 -15.14 -23.84 -4.71
N TRP A 268 -15.06 -24.93 -3.98
CA TRP A 268 -13.86 -25.77 -4.03
C TRP A 268 -13.68 -26.33 -5.44
N ASN A 269 -12.43 -26.47 -5.84
CA ASN A 269 -12.02 -27.19 -7.04
C ASN A 269 -10.91 -28.18 -6.65
N ASP A 270 -10.58 -29.08 -7.58
CA ASP A 270 -9.58 -30.15 -7.47
C ASP A 270 -8.27 -29.80 -8.19
N LYS A 271 -8.09 -28.53 -8.60
CA LYS A 271 -6.87 -28.08 -9.25
C LYS A 271 -5.74 -27.93 -8.22
N GLU A 272 -4.61 -28.56 -8.49
CA GLU A 272 -3.40 -28.40 -7.69
C GLU A 272 -2.51 -27.33 -8.31
N LEU A 273 -1.92 -26.49 -7.46
CA LEU A 273 -0.98 -25.48 -7.92
C LEU A 273 0.30 -26.18 -8.43
N PRO A 274 0.73 -25.92 -9.67
CA PRO A 274 1.97 -26.52 -10.18
C PRO A 274 3.17 -26.17 -9.30
N GLU A 275 4.02 -27.15 -8.99
CA GLU A 275 5.17 -26.98 -8.06
C GLU A 275 6.12 -25.84 -8.46
N ASN A 276 6.24 -25.57 -9.76
CA ASN A 276 7.10 -24.51 -10.28
C ASN A 276 6.60 -23.10 -9.97
N ILE A 277 5.31 -22.89 -9.68
CA ILE A 277 4.75 -21.54 -9.47
C ILE A 277 5.32 -20.89 -8.21
N GLU A 278 5.39 -21.64 -7.10
CA GLU A 278 6.01 -21.14 -5.87
C GLU A 278 7.52 -20.90 -6.07
N GLN A 279 8.20 -21.79 -6.79
CA GLN A 279 9.63 -21.64 -7.07
C GLN A 279 9.92 -20.43 -7.96
N GLU A 280 9.09 -20.18 -8.98
CA GLU A 280 9.18 -19.00 -9.85
C GLU A 280 8.97 -17.71 -9.04
N TRP A 281 7.97 -17.68 -8.15
CA TRP A 281 7.73 -16.53 -7.27
C TRP A 281 8.90 -16.28 -6.32
N ASN A 282 9.39 -17.34 -5.66
CA ASN A 282 10.55 -17.25 -4.77
C ASN A 282 11.78 -16.73 -5.52
N ALA A 283 12.07 -17.23 -6.73
CA ALA A 283 13.21 -16.76 -7.52
C ALA A 283 13.12 -15.26 -7.88
N ILE A 284 11.92 -14.74 -8.14
CA ILE A 284 11.70 -13.32 -8.43
C ILE A 284 12.02 -12.46 -7.19
N ILE A 285 11.51 -12.85 -6.01
CA ILE A 285 11.74 -12.10 -4.78
C ILE A 285 13.18 -12.30 -4.27
N ASP A 286 13.76 -13.49 -4.41
CA ASP A 286 15.14 -13.77 -4.04
C ASP A 286 16.12 -12.91 -4.82
N LYS A 287 15.85 -12.65 -6.11
CA LYS A 287 16.66 -11.71 -6.91
C LYS A 287 16.65 -10.30 -6.32
N LEU A 288 15.55 -9.87 -5.71
CA LEU A 288 15.50 -8.62 -4.95
C LEU A 288 16.26 -8.80 -3.64
N ILE A 289 15.94 -9.81 -2.81
CA ILE A 289 16.55 -10.06 -1.49
C ILE A 289 18.08 -10.13 -1.58
N GLN A 290 18.62 -10.80 -2.59
CA GLN A 290 20.06 -11.01 -2.77
C GLN A 290 20.75 -9.85 -3.49
N GLN A 291 20.01 -8.82 -3.90
CA GLN A 291 20.62 -7.69 -4.59
C GLN A 291 21.67 -7.00 -3.71
N GLU A 292 22.87 -6.90 -4.25
CA GLU A 292 23.95 -6.12 -3.66
C GLU A 292 23.63 -4.62 -3.69
N TYR A 293 24.05 -3.94 -2.62
CA TYR A 293 23.94 -2.49 -2.47
C TYR A 293 25.21 -1.95 -1.83
N ALA A 294 25.63 -0.75 -2.24
CA ALA A 294 26.78 -0.09 -1.67
C ALA A 294 26.42 0.53 -0.30
N LEU A 295 27.42 0.61 0.57
CA LEU A 295 27.36 1.36 1.81
C LEU A 295 28.34 2.54 1.70
N ASN A 296 27.95 3.70 2.21
CA ASN A 296 28.86 4.83 2.31
C ASN A 296 29.80 4.69 3.52
N GLU A 297 30.68 5.68 3.73
CA GLU A 297 31.63 5.72 4.85
C GLU A 297 30.99 5.65 6.26
N PHE A 298 29.69 5.92 6.38
CA PHE A 298 28.93 5.85 7.62
C PHE A 298 28.10 4.56 7.76
N GLY A 299 28.27 3.61 6.84
CA GLY A 299 27.50 2.37 6.82
C GLY A 299 26.02 2.55 6.46
N GLU A 300 25.66 3.65 5.78
CA GLU A 300 24.32 3.90 5.24
C GLU A 300 24.21 3.38 3.81
N ILE A 301 23.04 2.87 3.43
CA ILE A 301 22.80 2.38 2.06
C ILE A 301 22.90 3.52 1.06
N GLU A 302 23.73 3.33 0.03
CA GLU A 302 23.74 4.18 -1.15
C GLU A 302 22.77 3.62 -2.20
N PRO A 303 21.63 4.31 -2.42
CA PRO A 303 20.58 3.86 -3.31
C PRO A 303 20.98 4.05 -4.78
N HIS A 304 20.54 3.15 -5.65
CA HIS A 304 20.55 3.41 -7.09
C HIS A 304 19.35 4.30 -7.44
N ILE A 305 19.62 5.46 -8.02
CA ILE A 305 18.57 6.42 -8.39
C ILE A 305 18.21 6.20 -9.86
N LEU A 306 16.96 5.81 -10.12
CA LEU A 306 16.41 5.66 -11.47
C LEU A 306 15.77 6.96 -11.92
N LEU A 307 16.22 7.44 -13.08
CA LEU A 307 15.63 8.57 -13.79
C LEU A 307 14.58 8.06 -14.79
N PHE A 308 13.68 8.95 -15.19
CA PHE A 308 12.72 8.67 -16.25
C PHE A 308 13.37 8.97 -17.60
N THR A 309 13.11 8.11 -18.58
CA THR A 309 13.34 8.42 -20.00
C THR A 309 12.50 9.64 -20.42
N GLU A 310 12.91 10.36 -21.46
CA GLU A 310 12.29 11.64 -21.84
C GLU A 310 10.80 11.49 -22.25
N ASP A 311 10.46 10.40 -22.95
CA ASP A 311 9.09 10.05 -23.33
C ASP A 311 8.26 9.62 -22.12
N ALA A 312 8.81 8.77 -21.24
CA ALA A 312 8.15 8.39 -19.99
C ALA A 312 7.85 9.60 -19.10
N LYS A 313 8.82 10.51 -18.97
CA LYS A 313 8.66 11.75 -18.22
C LYS A 313 7.56 12.60 -18.82
N ARG A 314 7.60 12.87 -20.14
CA ARG A 314 6.56 13.65 -20.83
C ARG A 314 5.17 13.08 -20.57
N ARG A 315 5.00 11.77 -20.73
CA ARG A 315 3.73 11.08 -20.51
C ARG A 315 3.22 11.20 -19.07
N LEU A 316 4.12 11.13 -18.09
CA LEU A 316 3.79 11.30 -16.68
C LEU A 316 3.31 12.74 -16.38
N TYR A 317 3.95 13.76 -16.96
CA TYR A 317 3.51 15.16 -16.82
C TYR A 317 2.16 15.40 -17.49
N GLU A 318 1.91 14.83 -18.67
CA GLU A 318 0.61 14.91 -19.34
C GLU A 318 -0.52 14.33 -18.47
N TRP A 319 -0.29 13.15 -17.86
CA TRP A 319 -1.23 12.58 -16.90
C TRP A 319 -1.40 13.48 -15.67
N GLN A 320 -0.31 13.98 -15.10
CA GLN A 320 -0.34 14.80 -13.87
C GLN A 320 -1.08 16.12 -14.07
N HIS A 321 -0.94 16.78 -15.22
CA HIS A 321 -1.69 18.00 -15.52
C HIS A 321 -3.20 17.71 -15.58
N HIS A 322 -3.61 16.63 -16.26
CA HIS A 322 -5.02 16.23 -16.29
C HIS A 322 -5.54 15.87 -14.90
N PHE A 323 -4.73 15.17 -14.11
CA PHE A 323 -5.06 14.77 -12.75
C PHE A 323 -5.19 15.99 -11.81
N SER A 324 -4.35 17.02 -11.98
CA SER A 324 -4.47 18.30 -11.27
C SER A 324 -5.77 19.04 -11.61
N GLU A 325 -6.20 19.05 -12.87
CA GLU A 325 -7.49 19.64 -13.24
C GLU A 325 -8.68 18.93 -12.57
N LEU A 326 -8.57 17.61 -12.32
CA LEU A 326 -9.57 16.87 -11.55
C LEU A 326 -9.57 17.31 -10.08
N CYS A 327 -8.40 17.50 -9.48
CA CYS A 327 -8.26 18.04 -8.12
C CYS A 327 -8.89 19.43 -7.99
N ASP A 328 -8.62 20.33 -8.93
CA ASP A 328 -9.13 21.72 -8.89
C ASP A 328 -10.66 21.81 -8.99
N ARG A 329 -11.30 20.80 -9.59
CA ARG A 329 -12.76 20.73 -9.75
C ARG A 329 -13.45 19.97 -8.62
N GLU A 330 -12.70 19.22 -7.83
CA GLU A 330 -13.25 18.44 -6.72
C GLU A 330 -13.52 19.34 -5.52
N THR A 331 -14.71 19.21 -4.95
CA THR A 331 -15.18 20.03 -3.83
C THR A 331 -14.94 19.38 -2.47
N ASN A 332 -14.66 18.08 -2.47
CA ASN A 332 -14.43 17.30 -1.27
C ASN A 332 -12.93 17.27 -0.90
N ASP A 333 -12.56 17.99 0.15
CA ASP A 333 -11.17 18.08 0.64
C ASP A 333 -10.53 16.71 0.94
N THR A 334 -11.31 15.73 1.39
CA THR A 334 -10.80 14.37 1.63
C THR A 334 -10.42 13.69 0.31
N ILE A 335 -11.25 13.83 -0.73
CA ILE A 335 -10.96 13.29 -2.06
C ILE A 335 -9.74 14.01 -2.67
N VAL A 336 -9.67 15.33 -2.56
CA VAL A 336 -8.50 16.11 -3.01
C VAL A 336 -7.23 15.64 -2.32
N SER A 337 -7.28 15.43 -1.00
CA SER A 337 -6.15 14.91 -0.22
C SER A 337 -5.69 13.53 -0.70
N ILE A 338 -6.64 12.61 -0.97
CA ILE A 338 -6.35 11.28 -1.56
C ILE A 338 -5.66 11.43 -2.91
N TYR A 339 -6.19 12.26 -3.80
CA TYR A 339 -5.59 12.49 -5.12
C TYR A 339 -4.16 13.00 -4.99
N CYS A 340 -3.89 13.94 -4.09
CA CYS A 340 -2.54 14.42 -3.82
C CYS A 340 -1.58 13.30 -3.34
N LYS A 341 -2.09 12.27 -2.64
CA LYS A 341 -1.27 11.10 -2.27
C LYS A 341 -1.07 10.14 -3.44
N LEU A 342 -2.05 10.02 -4.34
CA LEU A 342 -1.92 9.23 -5.55
C LEU A 342 -0.83 9.78 -6.50
N GLU A 343 -0.63 11.10 -6.56
CA GLU A 343 0.49 11.70 -7.28
C GLU A 343 1.87 11.31 -6.71
N ILE A 344 1.95 11.00 -5.41
CA ILE A 344 3.18 10.45 -4.81
C ILE A 344 3.29 8.97 -5.20
N TYR A 345 2.18 8.24 -5.14
CA TYR A 345 2.15 6.81 -5.40
C TYR A 345 2.49 6.44 -6.83
N ILE A 346 2.07 7.21 -7.84
CA ILE A 346 2.38 6.88 -9.24
C ILE A 346 3.90 6.77 -9.48
N ILE A 347 4.70 7.60 -8.80
CA ILE A 347 6.17 7.56 -8.87
C ILE A 347 6.71 6.26 -8.26
N ARG A 348 6.12 5.85 -7.13
CA ARG A 348 6.45 4.59 -6.44
C ARG A 348 6.05 3.39 -7.28
N PHE A 349 4.87 3.42 -7.88
CA PHE A 349 4.39 2.39 -8.79
C PHE A 349 5.30 2.25 -10.00
N CYS A 350 5.77 3.36 -10.58
CA CYS A 350 6.75 3.31 -11.67
C CYS A 350 8.01 2.54 -11.25
N LEU A 351 8.59 2.84 -10.08
CA LEU A 351 9.77 2.13 -9.59
C LEU A 351 9.50 0.64 -9.36
N ILE A 352 8.37 0.31 -8.72
CA ILE A 352 7.98 -1.06 -8.41
C ILE A 352 7.78 -1.88 -9.70
N ILE A 353 7.06 -1.31 -10.67
CA ILE A 353 6.78 -1.97 -11.95
C ILE A 353 8.05 -2.12 -12.79
N GLN A 354 8.93 -1.10 -12.84
CA GLN A 354 10.23 -1.21 -13.54
C GLN A 354 11.06 -2.36 -12.98
N LEU A 355 11.17 -2.45 -11.65
CA LEU A 355 11.97 -3.48 -11.00
C LEU A 355 11.30 -4.86 -11.06
N ALA A 356 9.97 -4.94 -11.08
CA ALA A 356 9.25 -6.18 -11.35
C ALA A 356 9.55 -6.72 -12.77
N ARG A 357 9.54 -5.84 -13.77
CA ARG A 357 9.88 -6.20 -15.16
C ARG A 357 11.34 -6.63 -15.27
N TRP A 358 12.26 -5.94 -14.60
CA TRP A 358 13.68 -6.31 -14.53
C TRP A 358 13.92 -7.66 -13.85
N THR A 359 13.24 -7.97 -12.74
CA THR A 359 13.39 -9.28 -12.10
C THR A 359 12.96 -10.41 -13.03
N CYS A 360 11.94 -10.17 -13.85
CA CYS A 360 11.43 -11.12 -14.85
C CYS A 360 12.24 -11.20 -16.15
N GLY A 361 13.12 -10.21 -16.42
CA GLY A 361 13.97 -10.15 -17.62
C GLY A 361 13.37 -9.40 -18.79
N GLU A 362 12.34 -8.58 -18.57
CA GLU A 362 11.64 -7.83 -19.62
C GLU A 362 12.26 -6.45 -19.90
N CYS A 363 13.13 -5.95 -19.02
CA CYS A 363 13.83 -4.67 -19.17
C CYS A 363 15.09 -4.61 -18.28
N ASP A 364 15.84 -3.51 -18.38
CA ASP A 364 16.88 -3.16 -17.41
C ASP A 364 16.33 -2.39 -16.20
N LYS A 365 17.23 -2.03 -15.28
CA LYS A 365 16.94 -1.25 -14.06
C LYS A 365 17.68 0.09 -14.01
N THR A 366 18.03 0.66 -15.17
CA THR A 366 18.79 1.91 -15.27
C THR A 366 17.88 3.13 -15.33
N HIS A 367 16.77 3.02 -16.06
CA HIS A 367 15.80 4.09 -16.24
C HIS A 367 14.37 3.54 -16.14
N ILE A 368 13.43 4.42 -15.81
CA ILE A 368 12.00 4.15 -15.91
C ILE A 368 11.56 4.47 -17.34
N ASP A 369 11.03 3.46 -18.02
CA ASP A 369 10.59 3.56 -19.42
C ASP A 369 9.10 3.94 -19.55
N LEU A 370 8.67 4.24 -20.79
CA LEU A 370 7.31 4.66 -21.09
C LEU A 370 6.27 3.60 -20.74
N LEU A 371 6.55 2.32 -21.02
CA LEU A 371 5.63 1.22 -20.74
C LEU A 371 5.35 1.10 -19.23
N THR A 372 6.39 1.27 -18.41
CA THR A 372 6.26 1.31 -16.96
C THR A 372 5.36 2.47 -16.50
N VAL A 373 5.51 3.66 -17.08
CA VAL A 373 4.65 4.81 -16.73
C VAL A 373 3.19 4.55 -17.11
N GLU A 374 2.91 4.01 -18.30
CA GLU A 374 1.54 3.67 -18.71
C GLU A 374 0.89 2.66 -17.75
N ARG A 375 1.64 1.64 -17.33
CA ARG A 375 1.18 0.64 -16.36
C ARG A 375 0.97 1.26 -14.97
N ALA A 376 1.84 2.18 -14.54
CA ALA A 376 1.67 2.91 -13.28
C ALA A 376 0.42 3.81 -13.29
N ILE A 377 0.09 4.41 -14.44
CA ILE A 377 -1.15 5.18 -14.61
C ILE A 377 -2.37 4.28 -14.42
N LYS A 378 -2.41 3.11 -15.08
CA LYS A 378 -3.51 2.14 -14.90
C LYS A 378 -3.72 1.76 -13.43
N LEU A 379 -2.62 1.49 -12.73
CA LEU A 379 -2.67 1.15 -11.30
C LEU A 379 -3.16 2.32 -10.44
N THR A 380 -2.74 3.54 -10.75
CA THR A 380 -3.19 4.75 -10.06
C THR A 380 -4.69 4.96 -10.22
N GLU A 381 -5.24 4.75 -11.43
CA GLU A 381 -6.68 4.86 -11.66
C GLU A 381 -7.47 3.80 -10.89
N TYR A 382 -6.98 2.56 -10.81
CA TYR A 382 -7.61 1.53 -9.96
C TYR A 382 -7.71 1.98 -8.50
N PHE A 383 -6.61 2.49 -7.92
CA PHE A 383 -6.63 2.94 -6.54
C PHE A 383 -7.45 4.21 -6.31
N LYS A 384 -7.56 5.08 -7.32
CA LYS A 384 -8.50 6.22 -7.30
C LYS A 384 -9.93 5.74 -7.15
N GLU A 385 -10.39 4.83 -8.01
CA GLU A 385 -11.76 4.29 -7.98
C GLU A 385 -12.04 3.49 -6.69
N SER A 386 -11.05 2.72 -6.22
CA SER A 386 -11.14 1.99 -4.95
C SER A 386 -11.28 2.95 -3.75
N ALA A 387 -10.50 4.03 -3.72
CA ALA A 387 -10.58 5.02 -2.67
C ALA A 387 -11.93 5.75 -2.65
N LEU A 388 -12.45 6.14 -3.81
CA LEU A 388 -13.80 6.70 -3.94
C LEU A 388 -14.87 5.72 -3.43
N SER A 389 -14.76 4.44 -3.80
CA SER A 389 -15.68 3.39 -3.32
C SER A 389 -15.66 3.24 -1.80
N VAL A 390 -14.47 3.28 -1.19
CA VAL A 390 -14.33 3.25 0.27
C VAL A 390 -14.91 4.50 0.92
N GLN A 391 -14.64 5.69 0.39
CA GLN A 391 -15.21 6.95 0.90
C GLN A 391 -16.75 6.93 0.88
N ASN A 392 -17.35 6.41 -0.19
CA ASN A 392 -18.79 6.25 -0.28
C ASN A 392 -19.34 5.33 0.83
N ILE A 393 -18.69 4.19 1.09
CA ILE A 393 -19.06 3.28 2.18
C ILE A 393 -18.92 3.97 3.56
N LEU A 394 -17.88 4.77 3.75
CA LEU A 394 -17.67 5.50 5.00
C LEU A 394 -18.78 6.53 5.23
N ASN A 395 -19.17 7.26 4.18
CA ASN A 395 -20.24 8.26 4.22
C ASN A 395 -21.60 7.61 4.50
N GLU A 396 -21.93 6.50 3.83
CA GLU A 396 -23.17 5.74 4.09
C GLU A 396 -23.24 5.25 5.54
N ASN A 397 -22.15 4.70 6.08
CA ASN A 397 -22.13 4.20 7.46
C ASN A 397 -22.15 5.31 8.53
N ALA A 398 -21.89 6.56 8.15
CA ALA A 398 -22.02 7.71 9.05
C ALA A 398 -23.48 8.18 9.20
N LEU A 399 -24.37 7.74 8.30
CA LEU A 399 -25.78 8.11 8.33
C LEU A 399 -26.50 7.44 9.50
N ASN A 400 -27.34 8.23 10.19
CA ASN A 400 -28.30 7.65 11.11
C ASN A 400 -29.43 6.94 10.35
N SER A 401 -30.21 6.11 11.04
CA SER A 401 -31.28 5.31 10.43
C SER A 401 -32.28 6.15 9.61
N GLN A 402 -32.58 7.37 10.06
CA GLN A 402 -33.47 8.29 9.36
C GLN A 402 -32.84 8.82 8.07
N GLN A 403 -31.58 9.25 8.12
CA GLN A 403 -30.84 9.73 6.95
C GLN A 403 -30.67 8.62 5.90
N GLN A 404 -30.34 7.40 6.33
CA GLN A 404 -30.20 6.25 5.43
C GLN A 404 -31.52 5.92 4.72
N ALA A 405 -32.64 5.95 5.44
CA ALA A 405 -33.96 5.72 4.85
C ALA A 405 -34.28 6.76 3.77
N ILE A 406 -33.99 8.04 4.04
CA ILE A 406 -34.18 9.12 3.07
C ILE A 406 -33.30 8.93 1.84
N VAL A 407 -32.00 8.66 2.03
CA VAL A 407 -31.07 8.42 0.93
C VAL A 407 -31.53 7.24 0.06
N ASN A 408 -31.97 6.13 0.67
CA ASN A 408 -32.44 4.96 -0.08
C ASN A 408 -33.71 5.26 -0.90
N LEU A 409 -34.59 6.13 -0.41
CA LEU A 409 -35.84 6.50 -1.09
C LEU A 409 -35.67 7.55 -2.19
N LEU A 410 -34.59 8.33 -2.17
CA LEU A 410 -34.32 9.30 -3.24
C LEU A 410 -34.07 8.59 -4.58
N PRO A 411 -34.62 9.07 -5.70
CA PRO A 411 -34.27 8.53 -7.02
C PRO A 411 -32.81 8.88 -7.40
N PRO A 412 -32.22 8.21 -8.42
CA PRO A 412 -30.87 8.52 -8.91
C PRO A 412 -30.64 9.99 -9.28
N ALA A 413 -31.68 10.67 -9.76
CA ALA A 413 -31.73 12.11 -9.96
C ALA A 413 -33.03 12.66 -9.37
N PHE A 414 -32.94 13.78 -8.65
CA PHE A 414 -34.07 14.36 -7.91
C PHE A 414 -34.00 15.88 -7.84
N THR A 415 -35.16 16.51 -7.66
CA THR A 415 -35.29 17.95 -7.40
C THR A 415 -35.33 18.24 -5.90
N THR A 416 -35.01 19.48 -5.50
CA THR A 416 -35.14 19.90 -4.09
C THR A 416 -36.54 19.65 -3.54
N ALA A 417 -37.59 19.92 -4.33
CA ALA A 417 -38.98 19.73 -3.90
C ALA A 417 -39.30 18.25 -3.62
N GLN A 418 -38.89 17.35 -4.52
CA GLN A 418 -39.07 15.90 -4.33
C GLN A 418 -38.31 15.39 -3.10
N ALA A 419 -37.10 15.88 -2.90
CA ALA A 419 -36.26 15.45 -1.80
C ALA A 419 -36.77 15.93 -0.43
N ILE A 420 -37.28 17.15 -0.36
CA ILE A 420 -37.94 17.68 0.84
C ILE A 420 -39.18 16.84 1.16
N GLN A 421 -40.00 16.50 0.17
CA GLN A 421 -41.20 15.68 0.37
C GLN A 421 -40.85 14.31 0.94
N ILE A 422 -39.82 13.64 0.40
CA ILE A 422 -39.34 12.34 0.90
C ILE A 422 -38.77 12.49 2.32
N ALA A 423 -38.04 13.57 2.60
CA ALA A 423 -37.47 13.82 3.92
C ALA A 423 -38.56 14.02 4.99
N GLU A 424 -39.59 14.80 4.68
CA GLU A 424 -40.73 15.04 5.59
C GLU A 424 -41.51 13.76 5.88
N GLN A 425 -41.77 12.94 4.86
CA GLN A 425 -42.41 11.62 5.01
C GLN A 425 -41.62 10.66 5.91
N ASN A 426 -40.30 10.86 6.02
CA ASN A 426 -39.40 10.09 6.88
C ASN A 426 -39.05 10.83 8.18
N GLY A 427 -39.81 11.86 8.54
CA GLY A 427 -39.72 12.56 9.83
C GLY A 427 -38.55 13.55 9.94
N MET A 428 -37.90 13.92 8.84
CA MET A 428 -36.84 14.93 8.81
C MET A 428 -37.41 16.28 8.35
N LYS A 429 -37.26 17.31 9.17
CA LYS A 429 -37.74 18.68 8.84
C LYS A 429 -36.96 19.25 7.65
N GLU A 430 -37.62 20.04 6.82
CA GLU A 430 -37.05 20.70 5.64
C GLU A 430 -35.68 21.36 5.92
N ARG A 431 -35.58 22.22 6.94
CA ARG A 431 -34.33 22.91 7.27
C ARG A 431 -33.19 21.94 7.64
N THR A 432 -33.52 20.83 8.31
CA THR A 432 -32.54 19.79 8.65
C THR A 432 -32.11 19.03 7.39
N PHE A 433 -33.05 18.73 6.49
CA PHE A 433 -32.75 18.09 5.22
C PHE A 433 -31.93 18.98 4.30
N GLN A 434 -32.24 20.27 4.18
CA GLN A 434 -31.43 21.21 3.38
C GLN A 434 -30.00 21.32 3.90
N ARG A 435 -29.81 21.33 5.22
CA ARG A 435 -28.47 21.28 5.82
C ARG A 435 -27.79 19.96 5.48
N PHE A 436 -28.46 18.83 5.70
CA PHE A 436 -27.95 17.51 5.35
C PHE A 436 -27.57 17.38 3.87
N LEU A 437 -28.42 17.86 2.95
CA LEU A 437 -28.18 17.87 1.51
C LEU A 437 -26.92 18.68 1.18
N ASN A 438 -26.79 19.89 1.73
CA ASN A 438 -25.63 20.75 1.51
C ASN A 438 -24.33 20.18 2.13
N ASP A 439 -24.42 19.66 3.35
CA ASP A 439 -23.29 19.04 4.07
C ASP A 439 -22.78 17.76 3.35
N ASN A 440 -23.59 17.19 2.45
CA ASN A 440 -23.27 15.95 1.73
C ASN A 440 -23.16 16.13 0.20
N ILE A 441 -22.97 17.36 -0.27
CA ILE A 441 -22.57 17.61 -1.67
C ILE A 441 -21.12 17.16 -1.86
N GLY A 442 -20.85 16.36 -2.89
CA GLY A 442 -19.52 15.78 -3.14
C GLY A 442 -19.23 14.50 -2.34
N THR A 443 -20.16 14.06 -1.48
CA THR A 443 -20.05 12.79 -0.75
C THR A 443 -21.18 11.82 -1.10
N LEU A 444 -22.45 12.23 -0.94
CA LEU A 444 -23.62 11.41 -1.26
C LEU A 444 -24.36 11.92 -2.50
N PHE A 445 -24.30 13.24 -2.72
CA PHE A 445 -25.05 13.93 -3.75
C PHE A 445 -24.13 14.77 -4.62
N ARG A 446 -24.42 14.83 -5.92
CA ARG A 446 -23.83 15.78 -6.85
C ARG A 446 -24.86 16.85 -7.19
N LYS A 447 -24.43 18.11 -7.17
CA LYS A 447 -25.26 19.24 -7.59
C LYS A 447 -25.11 19.42 -9.10
N GLU A 448 -26.14 19.08 -9.84
CA GLU A 448 -26.13 19.18 -11.31
C GLU A 448 -26.40 20.63 -11.73
N LYS A 449 -27.49 21.21 -11.22
CA LYS A 449 -27.93 22.58 -11.48
C LYS A 449 -28.66 23.15 -10.28
N HIS A 450 -29.08 24.41 -10.36
CA HIS A 450 -29.86 25.03 -9.29
C HIS A 450 -31.18 24.26 -9.07
N GLY A 451 -31.31 23.62 -7.91
CA GLY A 451 -32.50 22.85 -7.54
C GLY A 451 -32.54 21.39 -8.01
N GLU A 452 -31.48 20.91 -8.69
CA GLU A 452 -31.38 19.55 -9.25
C GLU A 452 -30.11 18.85 -8.77
N TYR A 453 -30.27 17.62 -8.29
CA TYR A 453 -29.22 16.82 -7.66
C TYR A 453 -29.27 15.38 -8.18
N SER A 454 -28.14 14.70 -8.16
CA SER A 454 -28.02 13.27 -8.45
C SER A 454 -27.31 12.53 -7.33
N LYS A 455 -27.56 11.23 -7.19
CA LYS A 455 -26.79 10.35 -6.30
C LYS A 455 -25.44 10.06 -6.95
N ILE A 456 -24.36 10.13 -6.16
CA ILE A 456 -23.01 9.84 -6.66
C ILE A 456 -22.86 8.35 -7.02
N ASN A 457 -23.53 7.46 -6.27
CA ASN A 457 -23.69 6.04 -6.62
C ASN A 457 -25.16 5.63 -6.44
N PRO A 458 -25.91 5.36 -7.52
CA PRO A 458 -27.33 5.04 -7.47
C PRO A 458 -27.66 3.63 -6.96
#